data_AF-A0A6I5NEI5-F1
#
_entry.id   AF-A0A6I5NEI5-F1
#
_cell.length_a   1.000
_cell.length_b   1.000
_cell.length_c   1.000
_cell.angle_alpha   90.00
_cell.angle_beta   90.00
_cell.angle_gamma   90.00
#
_symmetry.space_group_name_H-M   'P 1'
#
loop_
_entity.id
_entity.type
_entity.pdbx_description
1 polymer ?
#
loop_
_entity_poly.entity_id
_entity_poly.type
_entity_poly.pdbx_seq_one_letter_code
_entity_poly.pdbx_strand_id
1 'polypeptide(L)'
;MISTPRPAPPPRVSLKPLIAGGLMFALVGLVFDMQGIQSFLGRPSSAQTGFGSDRCDAIMQAEAKLSREQLARLLTIPERDAKSRVRQVVSEPYCTLPTLNVRSGVTAEREAYPLAFDPATTLVILYENDEYAGYRFSFR
;
A
#
# COMPACT_ATOMS: atom_id res chain seq x y z
N MET A 1 -8.37 -89.15 -9.10
CA MET A 1 -8.86 -88.11 -8.18
C MET A 1 -8.24 -86.79 -8.61
N ILE A 2 -9.00 -85.90 -9.24
CA ILE A 2 -8.52 -84.59 -9.72
C ILE A 2 -8.85 -83.56 -8.65
N SER A 3 -7.83 -82.94 -8.08
CA SER A 3 -7.97 -81.90 -7.06
C SER A 3 -7.74 -80.53 -7.70
N THR A 4 -8.78 -79.71 -7.79
CA THR A 4 -8.67 -78.31 -8.26
C THR A 4 -8.26 -77.39 -7.12
N PRO A 5 -7.26 -76.50 -7.29
CA PRO A 5 -6.86 -75.56 -6.26
C PRO A 5 -7.86 -74.39 -6.13
N ARG A 6 -8.08 -73.95 -4.89
CA ARG A 6 -8.99 -72.87 -4.50
C ARG A 6 -8.38 -71.49 -4.82
N PRO A 7 -9.15 -70.49 -5.29
CA PRO A 7 -8.62 -69.17 -5.63
C PRO A 7 -8.22 -68.35 -4.39
N ALA A 8 -7.16 -67.55 -4.53
CA ALA A 8 -6.59 -66.71 -3.48
C ALA A 8 -7.39 -65.41 -3.24
N PRO A 9 -7.39 -64.85 -2.00
CA PRO A 9 -8.13 -63.62 -1.68
C PRO A 9 -7.44 -62.35 -2.23
N PRO A 10 -8.21 -61.28 -2.51
CA PRO A 10 -7.66 -60.04 -3.07
C PRO A 10 -6.85 -59.25 -2.04
N PRO A 11 -5.84 -58.47 -2.48
CA PRO A 11 -4.97 -57.70 -1.60
C PRO A 11 -5.73 -56.54 -0.94
N ARG A 12 -5.57 -56.40 0.38
CA ARG A 12 -6.11 -55.27 1.15
C ARG A 12 -5.16 -54.08 1.03
N VAL A 13 -5.59 -53.03 0.34
CA VAL A 13 -4.84 -51.77 0.25
C VAL A 13 -4.91 -51.06 1.61
N SER A 14 -3.76 -50.92 2.27
CA SER A 14 -3.63 -50.22 3.55
C SER A 14 -3.64 -48.70 3.29
N LEU A 15 -4.65 -48.00 3.78
CA LEU A 15 -4.84 -46.54 3.62
C LEU A 15 -3.88 -45.67 4.45
N LYS A 16 -3.05 -46.29 5.30
CA LYS A 16 -2.17 -45.59 6.25
C LYS A 16 -1.03 -44.74 5.63
N PRO A 17 -0.41 -45.09 4.49
CA PRO A 17 0.70 -44.30 3.93
C PRO A 17 0.22 -43.02 3.21
N LEU A 18 -1.06 -42.92 2.83
CA LEU A 18 -1.61 -41.74 2.17
C LEU A 18 -1.75 -40.53 3.12
N ILE A 19 -2.01 -40.79 4.41
CA ILE A 19 -2.16 -39.73 5.42
C ILE A 19 -0.79 -39.14 5.81
N ALA A 20 0.25 -39.97 5.86
CA ALA A 20 1.61 -39.52 6.20
C ALA A 20 2.25 -38.66 5.10
N GLY A 21 1.92 -38.91 3.82
CA GLY A 21 2.44 -38.11 2.70
C GLY A 21 1.85 -36.69 2.65
N GLY A 22 0.56 -36.53 2.94
CA GLY A 22 -0.13 -35.23 2.84
C GLY A 22 0.36 -34.18 3.84
N LEU A 23 0.76 -34.60 5.04
CA LEU A 23 1.16 -33.66 6.10
C LEU A 23 2.49 -32.96 5.80
N MET A 24 3.43 -33.67 5.15
CA MET A 24 4.72 -33.08 4.76
C MET A 24 4.57 -32.04 3.65
N PHE A 25 3.68 -32.26 2.67
CA PHE A 25 3.41 -31.29 1.62
C PHE A 25 2.73 -30.01 2.16
N ALA A 26 1.84 -30.13 3.15
CA ALA A 26 1.20 -28.98 3.77
C ALA A 26 2.21 -28.09 4.52
N LEU A 27 3.17 -28.68 5.24
CA LEU A 27 4.21 -27.94 5.95
C LEU A 27 5.17 -27.22 5.00
N VAL A 28 5.56 -27.87 3.89
CA VAL A 28 6.42 -27.24 2.87
C VAL A 28 5.71 -26.07 2.18
N GLY A 29 4.42 -26.22 1.84
CA GLY A 29 3.62 -25.13 1.28
C GLY A 29 3.53 -23.90 2.19
N LEU A 30 3.41 -24.11 3.50
CA LEU A 30 3.32 -23.04 4.50
C LEU A 30 4.63 -22.22 4.61
N VAL A 31 5.79 -22.84 4.38
CA VAL A 31 7.09 -22.15 4.41
C VAL A 31 7.29 -21.26 3.18
N PHE A 32 6.79 -21.69 2.00
CA PHE A 32 6.84 -20.86 0.79
C PHE A 32 5.83 -19.69 0.82
N ASP A 33 4.76 -19.78 1.61
CA ASP A 33 3.75 -18.72 1.81
C ASP A 33 4.17 -17.65 2.85
N MET A 34 5.41 -17.67 3.35
CA MET A 34 5.89 -16.61 4.25
C MET A 34 6.05 -15.24 3.58
N GLN A 35 6.16 -15.17 2.24
CA GLN A 35 6.22 -13.88 1.53
C GLN A 35 4.85 -13.19 1.46
N GLY A 36 3.74 -13.95 1.48
CA GLY A 36 2.37 -13.42 1.49
C GLY A 36 1.86 -13.06 2.88
N ILE A 37 2.34 -13.71 3.93
CA ILE A 37 1.93 -13.41 5.31
C ILE A 37 2.49 -12.08 5.83
N GLN A 38 3.64 -11.62 5.32
CA GLN A 38 4.20 -10.32 5.71
C GLN A 38 3.30 -9.14 5.30
N SER A 39 2.53 -9.26 4.20
CA SER A 39 1.56 -8.24 3.80
C SER A 39 0.26 -8.29 4.62
N PHE A 40 -0.02 -9.40 5.32
CA PHE A 40 -1.20 -9.56 6.16
C PHE A 40 -0.95 -9.29 7.66
N LEU A 41 0.28 -9.52 8.15
CA LEU A 41 0.68 -9.29 9.54
C LEU A 41 1.51 -7.99 9.74
N GLY A 42 1.91 -7.32 8.66
CA GLY A 42 2.75 -6.14 8.68
C GLY A 42 2.00 -4.83 8.42
N ARG A 43 1.29 -4.30 9.42
CA ARG A 43 1.21 -2.86 9.71
C ARG A 43 0.53 -2.64 11.06
N PRO A 44 1.24 -2.19 12.12
CA PRO A 44 0.55 -1.62 13.27
C PRO A 44 -0.30 -0.46 12.75
N SER A 45 -1.62 -0.59 12.90
CA SER A 45 -2.57 0.48 12.63
C SER A 45 -2.38 1.57 13.68
N SER A 46 -1.34 2.39 13.51
CA SER A 46 -1.26 3.68 14.17
C SER A 46 -2.36 4.56 13.61
N ALA A 47 -3.42 4.74 14.39
CA ALA A 47 -4.41 5.82 14.29
C ALA A 47 -4.84 6.18 12.86
N GLN A 48 -5.80 5.41 12.32
CA GLN A 48 -6.58 5.79 11.13
C GLN A 48 -7.51 6.98 11.46
N THR A 49 -6.92 8.16 11.62
CA THR A 49 -7.60 9.45 11.66
C THR A 49 -6.85 10.38 10.69
N GLY A 50 -6.89 10.07 9.41
CA GLY A 50 -6.15 10.83 8.39
C GLY A 50 -6.14 10.13 7.03
N PHE A 51 -5.82 10.88 5.96
CA PHE A 51 -5.70 10.44 4.57
C PHE A 51 -5.19 9.00 4.45
N GLY A 52 -5.92 8.12 3.76
CA GLY A 52 -5.73 6.67 3.89
C GLY A 52 -4.39 6.24 3.31
N SER A 53 -3.62 5.50 4.10
CA SER A 53 -2.36 4.90 3.67
C SER A 53 -2.46 4.15 2.35
N ASP A 54 -3.64 3.60 2.05
CA ASP A 54 -3.91 2.77 0.88
C ASP A 54 -3.91 3.58 -0.43
N ARG A 55 -3.92 4.92 -0.34
CA ARG A 55 -3.81 5.84 -1.48
C ARG A 55 -2.40 6.34 -1.72
N CYS A 56 -1.47 6.04 -0.81
CA CYS A 56 -0.09 6.50 -0.87
C CYS A 56 0.78 5.48 -1.62
N ASP A 57 1.67 5.99 -2.47
CA ASP A 57 2.75 5.18 -3.06
C ASP A 57 3.85 4.96 -2.03
N ALA A 58 4.27 6.03 -1.37
CA ALA A 58 5.28 5.99 -0.31
C ALA A 58 4.93 6.98 0.81
N ILE A 59 4.95 6.51 2.05
CA ILE A 59 4.86 7.37 3.23
C ILE A 59 6.21 8.06 3.42
N MET A 60 6.20 9.39 3.47
CA MET A 60 7.41 10.20 3.67
C MET A 60 7.58 10.54 5.15
N GLN A 61 6.51 11.04 5.78
CA GLN A 61 6.50 11.35 7.21
C GLN A 61 5.10 11.13 7.81
N ALA A 62 4.94 10.07 8.61
CA ALA A 62 3.63 9.61 9.07
C ALA A 62 2.85 10.63 9.91
N GLU A 63 3.55 11.53 10.61
CA GLU A 63 2.98 12.54 11.50
C GLU A 63 2.83 13.90 10.81
N ALA A 64 3.24 14.04 9.54
CA ALA A 64 3.18 15.31 8.83
C ALA A 64 1.74 15.80 8.67
N LYS A 65 1.50 17.03 9.12
CA LYS A 65 0.21 17.72 9.03
C LYS A 65 0.44 19.18 8.65
N LEU A 66 -0.46 19.74 7.87
CA LEU A 66 -0.41 21.13 7.42
C LEU A 66 -1.18 22.03 8.39
N SER A 67 -0.52 23.04 8.96
CA SER A 67 -1.17 24.03 9.82
C SER A 67 -2.01 25.04 9.03
N ARG A 68 -2.88 25.81 9.71
CA ARG A 68 -3.66 26.91 9.07
C ARG A 68 -2.72 27.97 8.51
N GLU A 69 -1.67 28.30 9.25
CA GLU A 69 -0.69 29.33 8.91
C GLU A 69 0.16 28.90 7.70
N GLN A 70 0.58 27.63 7.66
CA GLN A 70 1.27 27.07 6.49
C GLN A 70 0.37 27.07 5.26
N LEU A 71 -0.89 26.65 5.40
CA LEU A 71 -1.86 26.72 4.30
C LEU A 71 -2.03 28.16 3.82
N ALA A 72 -2.28 29.12 4.71
CA ALA A 72 -2.46 30.52 4.34
C ALA A 72 -1.24 31.08 3.58
N ARG A 73 -0.02 30.74 4.00
CA ARG A 73 1.21 31.13 3.28
C ARG A 73 1.34 30.42 1.93
N LEU A 74 1.02 29.13 1.85
CA LEU A 74 1.05 28.37 0.59
C LEU A 74 0.15 29.02 -0.46
N LEU A 75 -1.04 29.48 -0.07
CA LEU A 75 -2.00 30.15 -0.95
C LEU A 75 -1.49 31.47 -1.56
N THR A 76 -0.36 31.99 -1.07
CA THR A 76 0.30 33.18 -1.65
C THR A 76 1.37 32.84 -2.68
N ILE A 77 1.74 31.57 -2.82
CA ILE A 77 2.72 31.12 -3.83
C ILE A 77 2.00 31.02 -5.18
N PRO A 78 2.44 31.76 -6.22
CA PRO A 78 1.86 31.66 -7.55
C PRO A 78 2.20 30.31 -8.19
N GLU A 79 1.31 29.79 -9.04
CA GLU A 79 1.64 28.67 -9.92
C GLU A 79 2.91 28.97 -10.75
N ARG A 80 3.61 27.90 -11.15
CA ARG A 80 4.90 27.92 -11.87
C ARG A 80 6.11 28.34 -11.04
N ASP A 81 5.94 28.72 -9.77
CA ASP A 81 7.06 28.84 -8.85
C ASP A 81 7.73 27.49 -8.58
N ALA A 82 9.01 27.50 -8.21
CA ALA A 82 9.76 26.28 -7.93
C ALA A 82 9.15 25.47 -6.77
N LYS A 83 9.14 24.14 -6.90
CA LYS A 83 8.76 23.19 -5.83
C LYS A 83 9.49 23.47 -4.53
N SER A 84 10.77 23.83 -4.62
CA SER A 84 11.58 24.20 -3.45
C SER A 84 11.00 25.37 -2.65
N ARG A 85 10.36 26.35 -3.30
CA ARG A 85 9.70 27.47 -2.62
C ARG A 85 8.45 27.03 -1.87
N VAL A 86 7.68 26.10 -2.44
CA VAL A 86 6.58 25.44 -1.73
C VAL A 86 7.11 24.70 -0.49
N ARG A 87 8.21 23.94 -0.63
CA ARG A 87 8.85 23.19 0.46
C ARG A 87 9.47 24.04 1.57
N GLN A 88 9.68 25.34 1.34
CA GLN A 88 10.06 26.27 2.42
C GLN A 88 8.87 26.64 3.30
N VAL A 89 7.64 26.56 2.77
CA VAL A 89 6.42 26.91 3.48
C VAL A 89 5.77 25.68 4.10
N VAL A 90 5.70 24.60 3.34
CA VAL A 90 5.16 23.31 3.78
C VAL A 90 6.32 22.35 4.03
N SER A 91 6.27 21.60 5.13
CA SER A 91 7.30 20.64 5.50
C SER A 91 7.30 19.41 4.56
N GLU A 92 8.03 18.35 4.92
CA GLU A 92 7.93 17.03 4.29
C GLU A 92 6.44 16.59 4.20
N PRO A 93 5.98 15.92 3.12
CA PRO A 93 4.57 15.54 3.03
C PRO A 93 4.28 14.35 3.94
N TYR A 94 2.99 14.07 4.14
CA TYR A 94 2.60 12.79 4.73
C TYR A 94 3.02 11.64 3.83
N CYS A 95 2.65 11.73 2.56
CA CYS A 95 3.00 10.74 1.56
C CYS A 95 3.02 11.32 0.16
N THR A 96 3.66 10.59 -0.76
CA THR A 96 3.46 10.78 -2.20
C THR A 96 2.31 9.92 -2.69
N LEU A 97 1.63 10.41 -3.72
CA LEU A 97 0.58 9.69 -4.43
C LEU A 97 1.09 9.22 -5.80
N PRO A 98 0.42 8.26 -6.45
CA PRO A 98 0.71 7.87 -7.83
C PRO A 98 0.89 9.09 -8.73
N THR A 99 1.83 9.06 -9.67
CA THR A 99 1.92 10.16 -10.64
C THR A 99 0.70 10.16 -11.57
N LEU A 100 0.38 11.31 -12.16
CA LEU A 100 -0.67 11.43 -13.16
C LEU A 100 -0.12 11.95 -14.48
N ASN A 101 -0.59 11.40 -15.59
CA ASN A 101 -0.34 11.99 -16.90
C ASN A 101 -1.47 12.98 -17.18
N VAL A 102 -1.20 14.29 -17.00
CA VAL A 102 -2.22 15.34 -17.14
C VAL A 102 -2.49 15.65 -18.62
N ARG A 103 -1.47 15.47 -19.47
CA ARG A 103 -1.48 15.63 -20.93
C ARG A 103 -0.33 14.83 -21.53
N SER A 104 -0.35 14.62 -22.85
CA SER A 104 0.68 13.87 -23.57
C SER A 104 2.09 14.37 -23.23
N GLY A 105 2.85 13.54 -22.51
CA GLY A 105 4.25 13.81 -22.17
C GLY A 105 4.51 14.63 -20.90
N VAL A 106 3.49 15.00 -20.11
CA VAL A 106 3.70 15.69 -18.83
C VAL A 106 3.22 14.83 -17.67
N THR A 107 4.20 14.34 -16.92
CA THR A 107 4.00 13.60 -15.66
C THR A 107 3.88 14.60 -14.51
N ALA A 108 2.78 14.55 -13.78
CA ALA A 108 2.57 15.32 -12.57
C ALA A 108 2.86 14.48 -11.34
N GLU A 109 3.70 15.02 -10.47
CA GLU A 109 3.95 14.52 -9.13
C GLU A 109 2.90 15.03 -8.16
N ARG A 110 2.61 14.25 -7.13
CA ARG A 110 1.54 14.55 -6.18
C ARG A 110 1.95 14.24 -4.75
N GLU A 111 1.69 15.19 -3.87
CA GLU A 111 2.01 15.10 -2.45
C GLU A 111 0.77 15.37 -1.61
N ALA A 112 0.55 14.56 -0.58
CA ALA A 112 -0.59 14.66 0.31
C ALA A 112 -0.20 15.26 1.67
N TYR A 113 -0.99 16.22 2.13
CA TYR A 113 -0.82 16.92 3.40
C TYR A 113 -2.16 16.95 4.16
N PRO A 114 -2.39 16.05 5.12
CA PRO A 114 -3.55 16.11 6.00
C PRO A 114 -3.60 17.45 6.73
N LEU A 115 -4.78 18.07 6.83
CA LEU A 115 -4.90 19.33 7.55
C LEU A 115 -4.89 19.07 9.06
N ALA A 116 -4.04 19.80 9.79
CA ALA A 116 -3.91 19.64 11.24
C ALA A 116 -5.22 19.99 11.98
N PHE A 117 -5.99 20.91 11.42
CA PHE A 117 -7.20 21.48 12.00
C PHE A 117 -8.51 20.90 11.45
N ASP A 118 -8.41 20.03 10.43
CA ASP A 118 -9.53 19.28 9.86
C ASP A 118 -9.02 17.95 9.31
N PRO A 119 -8.89 16.91 10.16
CA PRO A 119 -8.29 15.63 9.77
C PRO A 119 -9.06 14.85 8.70
N ALA A 120 -10.31 15.22 8.41
CA ALA A 120 -11.11 14.65 7.33
C ALA A 120 -10.72 15.23 5.95
N THR A 121 -10.03 16.36 5.92
CA THR A 121 -9.61 17.06 4.71
C THR A 121 -8.11 16.94 4.49
N THR A 122 -7.71 16.74 3.24
CA THR A 122 -6.31 16.67 2.84
C THR A 122 -6.05 17.62 1.69
N LEU A 123 -4.97 18.40 1.80
CA LEU A 123 -4.47 19.16 0.68
C LEU A 123 -3.59 18.26 -0.18
N VAL A 124 -3.88 18.18 -1.47
CA VAL A 124 -3.03 17.50 -2.46
C VAL A 124 -2.38 18.57 -3.31
N ILE A 125 -1.06 18.64 -3.27
CA ILE A 125 -0.26 19.56 -4.09
C ILE A 125 0.20 18.83 -5.35
N LEU A 126 0.11 19.50 -6.49
CA LEU A 126 0.59 19.01 -7.79
C LEU A 126 1.88 19.74 -8.18
N TYR A 127 2.83 18.98 -8.74
CA TYR A 127 4.02 19.53 -9.36
C TYR A 127 4.21 18.98 -10.77
N GLU A 128 4.73 19.82 -11.67
CA GLU A 128 5.12 19.45 -13.03
C GLU A 128 6.52 20.02 -13.29
N ASN A 129 7.47 19.19 -13.73
CA ASN A 129 8.84 19.64 -14.04
C ASN A 129 9.52 20.42 -12.88
N ASP A 130 9.33 19.97 -11.64
CA ASP A 130 9.82 20.65 -10.42
C ASP A 130 9.21 22.05 -10.16
N GLU A 131 8.10 22.37 -10.82
CA GLU A 131 7.31 23.58 -10.60
C GLU A 131 5.99 23.26 -9.91
N TYR A 132 5.54 24.17 -9.06
CA TYR A 132 4.22 24.13 -8.45
C TYR A 132 3.13 24.33 -9.50
N ALA A 133 2.30 23.31 -9.70
CA ALA A 133 1.23 23.33 -10.70
C ALA A 133 -0.16 23.57 -10.09
N GLY A 134 -0.25 23.74 -8.77
CA GLY A 134 -1.48 24.03 -8.05
C GLY A 134 -1.80 23.00 -6.96
N TYR A 135 -3.03 23.07 -6.44
CA TYR A 135 -3.50 22.20 -5.37
C TYR A 135 -4.98 21.86 -5.52
N ARG A 136 -5.42 20.84 -4.78
CA ARG A 136 -6.83 20.57 -4.55
C ARG A 136 -7.06 20.05 -3.14
N PHE A 137 -8.26 20.28 -2.62
CA PHE A 137 -8.73 19.60 -1.42
C PHE A 137 -9.31 18.24 -1.80
N SER A 138 -8.93 17.23 -1.03
CA SER A 138 -9.55 15.91 -1.03
C SER A 138 -10.32 15.75 0.26
N PHE A 139 -11.62 15.54 0.14
CA PHE A 139 -12.52 15.26 1.24
C PHE A 139 -12.73 13.76 1.38
N ARG A 140 -13.13 13.33 2.57
CA ARG A 140 -13.60 11.98 2.85
C ARG A 140 -15.07 11.96 3.18
#